data_AF-A0A8T9MWU8-F1
#
_entry.id   AF-A0A8T9MWU8-F1
#
_cell.length_a   1.000
_cell.length_b   1.000
_cell.length_c   1.000
_cell.angle_alpha   90.00
_cell.angle_beta   90.00
_cell.angle_gamma   90.00
#
_symmetry.space_group_name_H-M   'P 1'
#
loop_
_entity.id
_entity.type
_entity.pdbx_description
1 polymer ?
#
loop_
_entity_poly.entity_id
_entity_poly.type
_entity_poly.pdbx_seq_one_letter_code
_entity_poly.pdbx_strand_id
1 'polypeptide(L)'
;MSKQNVRLLLLRWAKWKCGVVEYETAYRSPPNMIYRLMAGDVGGGSAGGSQMPYAFRKGGAVRWCADMMYRQINDVIEQLPRRRREAVYLEFLETGTQKDKAARMGVGLRAYEKNLNSAFKQIYSHQLIKNLVKAA
;
A
#
# COMPACT_ATOMS: atom_id res chain seq x y z
N MET A 1 16.20 4.24 -8.00
CA MET A 1 15.31 4.77 -6.95
C MET A 1 14.02 3.94 -6.88
N SER A 2 13.95 2.90 -6.05
CA SER A 2 12.70 2.11 -5.88
C SER A 2 12.46 1.58 -4.46
N LYS A 3 13.51 1.26 -3.71
CA LYS A 3 13.39 0.72 -2.34
C LYS A 3 12.80 1.71 -1.34
N GLN A 4 13.14 3.00 -1.43
CA GLN A 4 12.67 4.03 -0.50
C GLN A 4 11.15 4.27 -0.64
N ASN A 5 10.64 4.32 -1.87
CA ASN A 5 9.21 4.49 -2.14
C ASN A 5 8.40 3.26 -1.69
N VAL A 6 8.92 2.04 -1.87
CA VAL A 6 8.30 0.83 -1.34
C VAL A 6 8.28 0.84 0.20
N ARG A 7 9.37 1.29 0.84
CA ARG A 7 9.44 1.41 2.30
C ARG A 7 8.42 2.42 2.83
N LEU A 8 8.24 3.57 2.16
CA LEU A 8 7.21 4.56 2.50
C LEU A 8 5.79 4.00 2.34
N LEU A 9 5.54 3.27 1.24
CA LEU A 9 4.26 2.60 1.01
C LEU A 9 3.95 1.58 2.12
N LEU A 10 4.94 0.81 2.54
CA LEU A 10 4.80 -0.17 3.61
C LEU A 10 4.66 0.47 5.01
N LEU A 11 5.27 1.63 5.25
CA LEU A 11 5.02 2.41 6.47
C LEU A 11 3.56 2.89 6.54
N ARG A 12 3.02 3.37 5.42
CA ARG A 12 1.60 3.78 5.34
C ARG A 12 0.65 2.59 5.50
N TRP A 13 0.97 1.46 4.88
CA TRP A 13 0.24 0.20 5.09
C TRP A 13 0.28 -0.24 6.55
N ALA A 14 1.42 -0.14 7.23
CA ALA A 14 1.57 -0.50 8.64
C ALA A 14 0.72 0.39 9.56
N LYS A 15 0.72 1.71 9.31
CA LYS A 15 -0.18 2.65 10.00
C LYS A 15 -1.64 2.24 9.82
N TRP A 16 -2.08 1.98 8.59
CA TRP A 16 -3.42 1.47 8.28
C TRP A 16 -3.73 0.16 9.02
N LYS A 17 -2.79 -0.80 9.04
CA LYS A 17 -2.95 -2.11 9.69
C LYS A 17 -3.10 -1.99 11.21
N CYS A 18 -2.40 -1.04 11.82
CA CYS A 18 -2.49 -0.74 13.25
C CYS A 18 -3.68 0.15 13.62
N GLY A 19 -4.55 0.52 12.66
CA GLY A 19 -5.67 1.44 12.90
C GLY A 19 -5.25 2.89 13.13
N VAL A 20 -3.99 3.24 12.86
CA VAL A 20 -3.48 4.61 12.89
C VAL A 20 -3.75 5.23 11.51
N VAL A 21 -4.88 5.90 11.40
CA VAL A 21 -5.42 6.31 10.11
C VAL A 21 -5.02 7.75 9.77
N GLU A 22 -3.98 7.90 8.95
CA GLU A 22 -3.63 9.16 8.28
C GLU A 22 -4.04 9.06 6.79
N TYR A 23 -5.22 9.57 6.45
CA TYR A 23 -5.64 9.72 5.04
C TYR A 23 -5.07 11.02 4.47
N GLU A 24 -3.78 11.04 4.12
CA GLU A 24 -3.27 12.13 3.28
C GLU A 24 -3.92 12.05 1.89
N THR A 25 -4.44 13.18 1.42
CA THR A 25 -5.12 13.44 0.14
C THR A 25 -4.23 13.24 -1.11
N ALA A 26 -3.17 12.44 -1.01
CA ALA A 26 -2.23 12.17 -2.09
C ALA A 26 -2.75 11.19 -3.14
N TYR A 27 -3.93 10.56 -2.96
CA TYR A 27 -4.55 9.75 -4.00
C TYR A 27 -5.18 10.64 -5.08
N ARG A 28 -4.34 11.19 -5.96
CA ARG A 28 -4.76 11.61 -7.29
C ARG A 28 -4.98 10.31 -8.08
N SER A 29 -6.23 9.89 -8.16
CA SER A 29 -6.68 8.66 -8.82
C SER A 29 -6.03 8.47 -10.21
N PRO A 30 -5.67 7.23 -10.60
CA PRO A 30 -5.35 6.94 -11.99
C PRO A 30 -6.60 7.16 -12.86
N PRO A 31 -6.46 7.71 -14.09
CA PRO A 31 -7.58 7.87 -15.00
C PRO A 31 -7.90 6.49 -15.58
N ASN A 32 -8.76 5.71 -14.93
CA ASN A 32 -9.21 4.46 -15.52
C ASN A 32 -10.74 4.39 -15.59
N MET A 33 -11.24 4.08 -16.79
CA MET A 33 -12.65 4.15 -17.19
C MET A 33 -13.59 3.32 -16.30
N ILE A 34 -13.06 2.28 -15.66
CA ILE A 34 -13.77 1.45 -14.68
C ILE A 34 -14.22 2.27 -13.45
N TYR A 35 -13.41 3.26 -13.03
CA TYR A 35 -13.80 4.17 -11.94
C TYR A 35 -14.95 5.10 -12.34
N ARG A 36 -15.02 5.53 -13.61
CA ARG A 36 -16.15 6.33 -14.11
C ARG A 36 -17.45 5.52 -14.14
N LEU A 37 -17.36 4.28 -14.62
CA LEU A 37 -18.51 3.37 -14.69
C LEU A 37 -19.05 3.00 -13.30
N MET A 38 -18.18 2.67 -12.34
CA MET A 38 -18.61 2.34 -10.98
C MET A 38 -19.12 3.53 -10.18
N ALA A 39 -18.72 4.76 -10.53
CA ALA A 39 -19.24 5.99 -9.92
C ALA A 39 -20.59 6.45 -10.50
N GLY A 40 -21.20 5.67 -11.41
CA GLY A 40 -22.47 6.01 -12.05
C GLY A 40 -22.35 7.10 -13.13
N ASP A 41 -21.14 7.40 -13.60
CA ASP A 41 -20.87 8.40 -14.63
C ASP A 41 -21.11 7.79 -16.03
N VAL A 42 -22.37 7.42 -16.29
CA VAL A 42 -22.86 6.98 -17.60
C VAL A 42 -23.94 7.95 -18.05
N GLY A 43 -23.55 9.21 -18.22
CA GLY A 43 -24.40 10.24 -18.78
C GLY A 43 -23.58 11.12 -19.69
N GLY A 44 -23.67 10.88 -21.00
CA GLY A 44 -23.14 11.82 -21.99
C GLY A 44 -23.78 13.19 -21.79
N GLY A 45 -22.95 14.22 -21.62
CA GLY A 45 -23.42 15.58 -21.38
C GLY A 45 -22.25 16.56 -21.39
N SER A 46 -22.26 17.43 -22.40
CA SER A 46 -21.26 18.43 -22.70
C SER A 46 -20.96 19.42 -21.56
N ALA A 47 -19.71 19.89 -21.51
CA ALA A 47 -19.28 21.13 -20.87
C ALA A 47 -19.61 21.31 -19.38
N GLY A 48 -18.70 20.90 -18.50
CA GLY A 48 -18.73 21.28 -17.09
C GLY A 48 -17.78 20.41 -16.28
N GLY A 49 -16.81 21.02 -15.61
CA GLY A 49 -15.78 20.31 -14.84
C GLY A 49 -16.39 19.28 -13.90
N SER A 50 -15.80 18.08 -13.86
CA SER A 50 -16.20 16.95 -13.03
C SER A 50 -16.53 17.37 -11.60
N GLN A 51 -17.80 17.64 -11.33
CA GLN A 51 -18.30 17.73 -9.97
C GLN A 51 -18.45 16.30 -9.48
N MET A 52 -17.51 15.88 -8.63
CA MET A 52 -17.67 14.65 -7.87
C MET A 52 -19.06 14.66 -7.17
N PRO A 53 -19.83 13.55 -7.22
CA PRO A 53 -21.13 13.49 -6.59
C PRO A 53 -21.02 13.75 -5.07
N TYR A 54 -22.04 14.41 -4.52
CA TYR A 54 -22.05 15.03 -3.19
C TYR A 54 -21.72 14.08 -2.01
N ALA A 55 -21.81 12.75 -2.20
CA ALA A 55 -21.35 11.74 -1.23
C ALA A 55 -19.82 11.71 -1.01
N PHE A 56 -19.04 12.31 -1.91
CA PHE A 56 -17.58 12.37 -1.86
C PHE A 56 -17.04 13.57 -1.07
N ARG A 57 -17.92 14.51 -0.68
CA ARG A 57 -17.56 15.78 -0.03
C ARG A 57 -17.12 15.65 1.43
N LYS A 58 -17.35 14.48 2.07
CA LYS A 58 -16.92 14.16 3.44
C LYS A 58 -15.87 13.03 3.50
N GLY A 59 -14.84 13.06 2.66
CA GLY A 59 -13.65 12.18 2.80
C GLY A 59 -13.87 10.66 2.71
N GLY A 60 -15.10 10.17 2.63
CA GLY A 60 -15.46 8.75 2.71
C GLY A 60 -15.02 7.96 1.49
N ALA A 61 -15.06 8.57 0.31
CA ALA A 61 -14.57 7.93 -0.91
C ALA A 61 -13.04 7.87 -0.99
N VAL A 62 -12.34 8.89 -0.50
CA VAL A 62 -10.87 8.88 -0.39
C VAL A 62 -10.44 7.80 0.61
N ARG A 63 -11.15 7.70 1.74
CA ARG A 63 -10.99 6.64 2.74
C ARG A 63 -11.22 5.25 2.17
N TRP A 64 -12.32 5.03 1.45
CA TRP A 64 -12.64 3.73 0.85
C TRP A 64 -11.61 3.32 -0.21
N CYS A 65 -11.18 4.25 -1.07
CA CYS A 65 -10.12 4.00 -2.06
C CYS A 65 -8.77 3.66 -1.40
N ALA A 66 -8.40 4.38 -0.34
CA ALA A 66 -7.18 4.10 0.42
C ALA A 66 -7.25 2.73 1.11
N ASP A 67 -8.39 2.40 1.74
CA ASP A 67 -8.61 1.10 2.38
C ASP A 67 -8.51 -0.05 1.36
N MET A 68 -9.12 0.11 0.17
CA MET A 68 -9.02 -0.88 -0.91
C MET A 68 -7.58 -1.06 -1.39
N MET A 69 -6.82 0.04 -1.52
CA MET A 69 -5.40 -0.02 -1.88
C MET A 69 -4.57 -0.76 -0.82
N TYR A 70 -4.76 -0.46 0.47
CA TYR A 70 -4.01 -1.12 1.54
C TYR A 70 -4.40 -2.60 1.71
N ARG A 71 -5.66 -2.97 1.42
CA ARG A 71 -6.06 -4.38 1.30
C ARG A 71 -5.30 -5.08 0.17
N GLN A 72 -5.22 -4.47 -1.00
CA GLN A 72 -4.44 -5.04 -2.12
C GLN A 72 -2.95 -5.16 -1.78
N ILE A 73 -2.35 -4.18 -1.09
CA ILE A 73 -0.98 -4.26 -0.60
C ILE A 73 -0.84 -5.39 0.43
N ASN A 74 -1.80 -5.55 1.33
CA ASN A 74 -1.84 -6.64 2.29
C ASN A 74 -1.85 -8.00 1.59
N ASP A 75 -2.67 -8.18 0.55
CA ASP A 75 -2.74 -9.43 -0.21
C ASP A 75 -1.40 -9.76 -0.88
N VAL A 76 -0.71 -8.75 -1.43
CA VAL A 76 0.66 -8.93 -1.99
C VAL A 76 1.64 -9.40 -0.91
N ILE A 77 1.54 -8.88 0.32
CA ILE A 77 2.38 -9.30 1.45
C ILE A 77 2.02 -10.73 1.88
N GLU A 78 0.73 -11.07 1.93
CA GLU A 78 0.25 -12.42 2.26
C GLU A 78 0.65 -13.47 1.21
N GLN A 79 0.93 -13.08 -0.02
CA GLN A 79 1.47 -13.99 -1.04
C GLN A 79 2.98 -14.25 -0.90
N LEU A 80 3.68 -13.52 -0.02
CA LEU A 80 5.11 -13.76 0.20
C LEU A 80 5.34 -15.10 0.91
N PRO A 81 6.49 -15.76 0.66
CA PRO A 81 6.94 -16.91 1.43
C PRO A 81 6.95 -16.59 2.94
N ARG A 82 6.58 -17.57 3.77
CA ARG A 82 6.39 -17.40 5.23
C ARG A 82 7.48 -16.55 5.90
N ARG A 83 8.76 -16.88 5.69
CA ARG A 83 9.90 -16.16 6.30
C ARG A 83 10.04 -14.71 5.81
N ARG A 84 9.69 -14.42 4.55
CA ARG A 84 9.75 -13.06 4.00
C ARG A 84 8.60 -12.21 4.51
N ARG A 85 7.41 -12.82 4.60
CA ARG A 85 6.23 -12.19 5.18
C ARG A 85 6.46 -11.83 6.66
N GLU A 86 6.95 -12.79 7.43
CA GLU A 86 7.32 -12.63 8.83
C GLU A 86 8.33 -11.48 9.01
N ALA A 87 9.36 -11.40 8.18
CA ALA A 87 10.32 -10.29 8.22
C ALA A 87 9.67 -8.91 7.94
N VAL A 88 8.70 -8.83 7.03
CA VAL A 88 7.96 -7.58 6.76
C VAL A 88 7.08 -7.21 7.95
N TYR A 89 6.37 -8.18 8.54
CA TYR A 89 5.56 -7.95 9.73
C TYR A 89 6.38 -7.40 10.90
N LEU A 90 7.50 -8.04 11.20
CA LEU A 90 8.38 -7.59 12.29
C LEU A 90 9.01 -6.23 11.98
N GLU A 91 9.44 -5.98 10.74
CA GLU A 91 10.09 -4.70 10.40
C GLU A 91 9.14 -3.51 10.61
N PHE A 92 7.88 -3.64 10.19
CA PHE A 92 6.96 -2.51 10.08
C PHE A 92 5.86 -2.45 11.14
N LEU A 93 5.46 -3.58 11.75
CA LEU A 93 4.43 -3.60 12.79
C LEU A 93 5.01 -3.66 14.21
N GLU A 94 6.24 -4.15 14.36
CA GLU A 94 6.89 -4.23 15.66
C GLU A 94 7.96 -3.16 15.86
N THR A 95 8.11 -2.72 17.10
CA THR A 95 9.21 -1.84 17.52
C THR A 95 10.45 -2.67 17.88
N GLY A 96 11.59 -2.00 18.07
CA GLY A 96 12.84 -2.64 18.45
C GLY A 96 13.86 -2.71 17.31
N THR A 97 15.05 -3.23 17.63
CA THR A 97 16.17 -3.25 16.67
C THR A 97 16.03 -4.41 15.69
N GLN A 98 16.73 -4.33 14.55
CA GLN A 98 16.76 -5.45 13.59
C GLN A 98 17.38 -6.72 14.18
N LYS A 99 18.26 -6.59 15.18
CA LYS A 99 18.84 -7.74 15.88
C LYS A 99 17.78 -8.46 16.72
N ASP A 100 16.95 -7.72 17.45
CA ASP A 100 15.88 -8.29 18.27
C ASP A 100 14.83 -8.98 17.40
N LYS A 101 14.46 -8.35 16.28
CA LYS A 101 13.53 -8.89 15.29
C LYS A 101 14.08 -10.16 14.62
N ALA A 102 15.37 -10.18 14.28
CA ALA A 102 16.03 -11.38 13.76
C ALA A 102 16.02 -12.52 14.78
N ALA A 103 16.27 -12.22 16.06
CA ALA A 103 16.20 -13.20 17.14
C ALA A 103 14.78 -13.77 17.32
N ARG A 104 13.73 -12.94 17.21
CA ARG A 104 12.32 -13.40 17.24
C ARG A 104 11.99 -14.36 16.10
N MET A 105 12.56 -14.15 14.90
CA MET A 105 12.44 -15.09 13.79
C MET A 105 13.27 -16.37 13.97
N GLY A 106 14.17 -16.42 14.96
CA GLY A 106 15.14 -17.50 15.12
C GLY A 106 16.20 -17.53 14.01
N VAL A 107 16.59 -16.37 13.47
CA VAL A 107 17.61 -16.26 12.40
C VAL A 107 18.69 -15.24 12.74
N GLY A 108 19.86 -15.38 12.14
CA GLY A 108 20.91 -14.35 12.24
C GLY A 108 20.57 -13.06 11.49
N LEU A 109 21.18 -11.94 11.89
CA LEU A 109 20.93 -10.61 11.29
C LEU A 109 21.07 -10.59 9.76
N ARG A 110 22.13 -11.21 9.22
CA ARG A 110 22.35 -11.29 7.77
C ARG A 110 21.22 -12.04 7.04
N ALA A 111 20.68 -13.09 7.66
CA ALA A 111 19.58 -13.86 7.10
C ALA A 111 18.26 -13.08 7.15
N TYR A 112 18.03 -12.33 8.24
CA TYR A 112 16.92 -11.39 8.36
C TYR A 112 16.97 -10.33 7.25
N GLU A 113 18.09 -9.64 7.09
CA GLU A 113 18.30 -8.62 6.05
C GLU A 113 18.12 -9.19 4.63
N LYS A 114 18.58 -10.42 4.40
CA LYS A 114 18.38 -11.12 3.12
C LYS A 114 16.90 -11.39 2.85
N ASN A 115 16.15 -11.86 3.84
CA ASN A 115 14.71 -12.10 3.73
C ASN A 115 13.96 -10.80 3.46
N LEU A 116 14.31 -9.73 4.15
CA LEU A 116 13.70 -8.41 4.02
C LEU A 116 13.99 -7.76 2.66
N ASN A 117 15.25 -7.81 2.20
CA ASN A 117 15.61 -7.34 0.86
C ASN A 117 14.93 -8.16 -0.24
N SER A 118 14.80 -9.47 -0.06
CA SER A 118 14.09 -10.34 -1.01
C SER A 118 12.60 -10.06 -1.02
N ALA A 119 12.00 -9.79 0.15
CA ALA A 119 10.61 -9.34 0.26
C ALA A 119 10.39 -8.05 -0.52
N PHE A 120 11.24 -7.03 -0.33
CA PHE A 120 11.13 -5.78 -1.09
C PHE A 120 11.24 -5.96 -2.60
N LYS A 121 12.17 -6.81 -3.07
CA LYS A 121 12.29 -7.09 -4.52
C LYS A 121 11.02 -7.76 -5.05
N GLN A 122 10.45 -8.71 -4.31
CA GLN A 122 9.25 -9.43 -4.71
C GLN A 122 8.02 -8.50 -4.69
N ILE A 123 7.82 -7.73 -3.62
CA ILE A 123 6.76 -6.71 -3.53
C ILE A 123 6.88 -5.72 -4.69
N TYR A 124 8.08 -5.20 -4.96
CA TYR A 124 8.31 -4.27 -6.07
C TYR A 124 8.11 -4.92 -7.46
N SER A 125 8.26 -6.24 -7.58
CA SER A 125 8.00 -6.92 -8.86
C SER A 125 6.52 -6.93 -9.24
N HIS A 126 5.63 -6.81 -8.25
CA HIS A 126 4.18 -6.82 -8.43
C HIS A 126 3.70 -5.59 -9.21
N GLN A 127 2.91 -5.81 -10.26
CA GLN A 127 2.52 -4.76 -11.21
C GLN A 127 1.78 -3.60 -10.54
N LEU A 128 0.88 -3.91 -9.60
CA LEU A 128 0.16 -2.91 -8.81
C LEU A 128 1.11 -1.99 -8.04
N ILE A 129 2.13 -2.56 -7.37
CA ILE A 129 3.08 -1.80 -6.57
C ILE A 129 3.96 -0.93 -7.48
N LYS A 130 4.39 -1.45 -8.64
CA LYS A 130 5.12 -0.64 -9.64
C LYS A 130 4.31 0.58 -10.07
N ASN A 131 3.02 0.41 -10.32
CA ASN A 131 2.14 1.51 -10.72
C ASN A 131 1.98 2.53 -9.59
N LEU A 132 1.79 2.07 -8.35
CA LEU A 132 1.69 2.96 -7.18
C LEU A 132 2.99 3.72 -6.93
N VAL A 133 4.14 3.07 -7.04
CA VAL A 133 5.46 3.69 -6.84
C VAL A 133 5.81 4.68 -7.95
N LYS A 134 5.34 4.47 -9.18
CA LYS A 134 5.53 5.44 -10.29
C LYS A 134 4.60 6.65 -10.19
N ALA A 135 3.45 6.50 -9.54
CA ALA A 135 2.47 7.56 -9.36
C ALA A 135 2.74 8.46 -8.14
N ALA A 136 3.62 8.01 -7.23
CA ALA A 136 4.05 8.72 -6.02
C ALA A 136 5.35 9.50 -6.25
#